data_AF-A0A2H6NFK1-F1
#
_entry.id   AF-A0A2H6NFK1-F1
#
_cell.length_a   1.000
_cell.length_b   1.000
_cell.length_c   1.000
_cell.angle_alpha   90.00
_cell.angle_beta   90.00
_cell.angle_gamma   90.00
#
_symmetry.space_group_name_H-M   'P 1'
#
loop_
_entity.id
_entity.type
_entity.pdbx_description
1 polymer ?
#
loop_
_entity_poly.entity_id
_entity_poly.type
_entity_poly.pdbx_seq_one_letter_code
_entity_poly.pdbx_strand_id
1 'polypeptide(L)'
;SRHLSWSRIDMIWISTDLIPNIQEANIDTNIWADHNPIRIKWKEQKKRLRWTLNNSILKEKEFLKHLEKELAFFLKENKPGETSLQNVWDMMKVYIRGVIITYTRRKNIKKRQIQQSLEQEYKKLEKDLQKYPQHK
;
A
#
# COMPACT_ATOMS: atom_id res chain seq x y z
N SER A 1 44.02 16.84 -11.58
CA SER A 1 43.08 17.87 -12.07
C SER A 1 41.67 17.40 -11.77
N ARG A 2 40.90 18.17 -10.99
CA ARG A 2 39.48 17.86 -10.74
C ARG A 2 38.73 18.19 -12.04
N HIS A 3 38.08 17.21 -12.68
CA HIS A 3 37.32 17.45 -13.90
C HIS A 3 36.17 18.41 -13.57
N LEU A 4 36.21 19.63 -14.11
CA LEU A 4 35.26 20.74 -13.88
C LEU A 4 33.99 20.62 -14.75
N SER A 5 33.54 19.39 -15.04
CA SER A 5 32.33 19.15 -15.83
C SER A 5 31.17 18.82 -14.92
N TRP A 6 30.17 19.72 -14.86
CA TRP A 6 28.90 19.46 -14.22
C TRP A 6 27.97 18.79 -15.25
N SER A 7 27.79 17.48 -15.14
CA SER A 7 26.90 16.73 -16.04
C SER A 7 25.63 16.31 -15.30
N ARG A 8 24.46 16.63 -15.86
CA ARG A 8 23.16 16.15 -15.37
C ARG A 8 22.90 14.76 -15.90
N ILE A 9 23.21 13.74 -15.11
CA ILE A 9 23.11 12.31 -15.51
C ILE A 9 21.78 11.70 -15.05
N ASP A 10 21.19 12.23 -13.98
CA ASP A 10 19.95 11.72 -13.42
C ASP A 10 18.72 12.32 -14.13
N MET A 11 17.79 11.45 -14.53
CA MET A 11 16.57 11.86 -15.25
C MET A 11 15.38 10.96 -14.89
N ILE A 12 14.17 11.52 -14.93
CA ILE A 12 12.93 10.80 -14.72
C ILE A 12 12.07 10.92 -15.97
N TRP A 13 11.61 9.77 -16.48
CA TRP A 13 10.73 9.68 -17.65
C TRP A 13 9.29 9.46 -17.20
N ILE A 14 8.34 10.14 -17.85
CA ILE A 14 6.92 10.03 -17.52
C ILE A 14 6.05 10.06 -18.78
N SER A 15 4.93 9.33 -18.75
CA SER A 15 3.92 9.42 -19.81
C SER A 15 3.34 10.83 -19.90
N THR A 16 3.06 11.28 -21.13
CA THR A 16 2.39 12.56 -21.42
C THR A 16 1.07 12.71 -20.68
N ASP A 17 0.34 11.61 -20.48
CA ASP A 17 -0.96 11.59 -19.81
C ASP A 17 -0.86 11.91 -18.31
N LEU A 18 0.33 11.76 -17.73
CA LEU A 18 0.59 12.00 -16.31
C LEU A 18 1.21 13.38 -16.06
N ILE A 19 1.63 14.11 -17.10
CA ILE A 19 2.17 15.48 -16.98
C ILE A 19 1.20 16.40 -16.22
N PRO A 20 -0.12 16.41 -16.49
CA PRO A 20 -1.07 17.26 -15.76
C PRO A 20 -1.14 16.98 -14.25
N ASN A 21 -0.65 15.81 -13.83
CA ASN A 21 -0.66 15.40 -12.44
C ASN A 21 0.61 15.82 -11.71
N ILE A 22 1.69 16.21 -12.40
CA ILE A 22 2.92 16.65 -11.75
C ILE A 22 2.67 17.98 -11.03
N GLN A 23 3.02 18.02 -9.74
CA GLN A 23 2.96 19.22 -8.90
C GLN A 23 4.32 19.87 -8.77
N GLU A 24 5.38 19.07 -8.66
CA GLU A 24 6.72 19.55 -8.36
C GLU A 24 7.77 18.55 -8.87
N ALA A 25 8.91 19.05 -9.33
CA ALA A 25 10.07 18.23 -9.71
C ALA A 25 11.36 18.99 -9.36
N ASN A 26 12.07 18.51 -8.34
CA ASN A 26 13.27 19.17 -7.80
C ASN A 26 14.47 18.23 -7.79
N ILE A 27 15.67 18.83 -7.79
CA ILE A 27 16.92 18.15 -7.46
C ILE A 27 17.29 18.62 -6.05
N ASP A 28 17.27 17.72 -5.08
CA ASP A 28 17.61 18.05 -3.71
C ASP A 28 19.13 17.98 -3.51
N THR A 29 19.66 18.78 -2.60
CA THR A 29 21.09 18.75 -2.26
C THR A 29 21.43 17.57 -1.37
N ASN A 30 22.50 16.86 -1.70
CA ASN A 30 23.05 15.77 -0.90
C ASN A 30 24.52 16.01 -0.55
N ILE A 31 24.93 15.55 0.62
CA ILE A 31 26.32 15.61 1.11
C ILE A 31 26.96 14.21 1.24
N TRP A 32 26.17 13.15 1.08
CA TRP A 32 26.57 11.77 1.36
C TRP A 32 26.97 10.98 0.12
N ALA A 33 26.45 11.38 -1.05
CA ALA A 33 26.76 10.77 -2.34
C ALA A 33 27.20 11.84 -3.32
N ASP A 34 27.90 11.40 -4.35
CA ASP A 34 28.25 12.17 -5.54
C ASP A 34 27.03 12.54 -6.41
N HIS A 35 25.89 11.87 -6.18
CA HIS A 35 24.61 12.17 -6.81
C HIS A 35 23.60 12.88 -5.87
N ASN A 36 22.93 13.89 -6.43
CA ASN A 36 21.83 14.61 -5.80
C ASN A 36 20.49 13.91 -6.12
N PRO A 37 19.63 13.63 -5.13
CA PRO A 37 18.36 12.96 -5.39
C PRO A 37 17.40 13.83 -6.20
N ILE A 38 16.66 13.20 -7.12
CA ILE A 38 15.56 13.85 -7.84
C ILE A 38 14.24 13.48 -7.18
N ARG A 39 13.46 14.49 -6.80
CA ARG A 39 12.15 14.34 -6.17
C ARG A 39 11.07 14.83 -7.12
N ILE A 40 10.04 14.00 -7.34
CA ILE A 40 8.80 14.41 -8.01
C ILE A 40 7.64 14.27 -7.04
N LYS A 41 6.80 15.31 -6.99
CA LYS A 41 5.51 15.29 -6.32
C LYS A 41 4.43 15.33 -7.39
N TRP A 42 3.45 14.43 -7.32
CA TRP A 42 2.32 14.44 -8.24
C TRP A 42 1.00 14.26 -7.50
N LYS A 43 -0.07 14.81 -8.08
CA LYS A 43 -1.45 14.69 -7.65
C LYS A 43 -1.99 13.36 -8.14
N GLU A 44 -2.35 12.48 -7.23
CA GLU A 44 -3.04 11.25 -7.60
C GLU A 44 -4.41 11.59 -8.21
N GLN A 45 -4.67 11.16 -9.44
CA GLN A 45 -6.03 11.17 -9.96
C GLN A 45 -6.83 10.08 -9.27
N LYS A 46 -7.80 10.48 -8.45
CA LYS A 46 -8.78 9.55 -7.88
C LYS A 46 -9.67 9.04 -9.02
N LYS A 47 -9.26 7.96 -9.69
CA LYS A 47 -10.19 7.17 -10.51
C LYS A 47 -11.37 6.78 -9.62
N ARG A 48 -12.60 6.77 -10.15
CA ARG A 48 -13.73 6.07 -9.53
C ARG A 48 -13.38 4.59 -9.48
N LEU A 49 -12.70 4.17 -8.42
CA LEU A 49 -12.31 2.78 -8.25
C LEU A 49 -13.57 1.98 -7.95
N ARG A 50 -14.05 1.23 -8.94
CA ARG A 50 -14.85 0.04 -8.63
C ARG A 50 -13.99 -0.78 -7.69
N TRP A 51 -14.53 -1.12 -6.53
CA TRP A 51 -13.85 -2.01 -5.61
C TRP A 51 -13.44 -3.29 -6.33
N THR A 52 -12.22 -3.71 -6.08
CA THR A 52 -11.67 -4.96 -6.56
C THR A 52 -11.21 -5.78 -5.35
N LEU A 53 -11.40 -7.09 -5.46
CA LEU A 53 -10.87 -8.03 -4.49
C LEU A 53 -9.35 -8.12 -4.64
N ASN A 54 -8.61 -7.97 -3.54
CA ASN A 54 -7.20 -8.33 -3.55
C ASN A 54 -7.07 -9.86 -3.50
N ASN A 55 -6.80 -10.48 -4.64
CA ASN A 55 -6.70 -11.93 -4.76
C ASN A 55 -5.59 -12.57 -3.91
N SER A 56 -4.62 -11.80 -3.39
CA SER A 56 -3.60 -12.35 -2.48
C SER A 56 -4.21 -12.91 -1.20
N ILE A 57 -5.30 -12.32 -0.70
CA ILE A 57 -5.92 -12.73 0.56
C ILE A 57 -6.57 -14.11 0.44
N LEU A 58 -6.97 -14.51 -0.77
CA LEU A 58 -7.54 -15.83 -1.04
C LEU A 58 -6.52 -16.96 -0.87
N LYS A 59 -5.22 -16.64 -0.84
CA LYS A 59 -4.15 -17.62 -0.57
C LYS A 59 -3.86 -17.78 0.92
N GLU A 60 -4.47 -16.97 1.79
CA GLU A 60 -4.20 -16.96 3.22
C GLU A 60 -5.10 -17.95 3.94
N LYS A 61 -4.49 -18.97 4.58
CA LYS A 61 -5.25 -19.99 5.33
C LYS A 61 -6.11 -19.41 6.44
N GLU A 62 -5.65 -18.35 7.12
CA GLU A 62 -6.41 -17.67 8.17
C GLU A 62 -7.67 -17.01 7.61
N PHE A 63 -7.54 -16.31 6.48
CA PHE A 63 -8.67 -15.69 5.80
C PHE A 63 -9.69 -16.72 5.33
N LEU A 64 -9.23 -17.83 4.71
CA LEU A 64 -10.12 -18.89 4.23
C LEU A 64 -10.94 -19.50 5.38
N LYS A 65 -10.28 -19.84 6.50
CA LYS A 65 -10.96 -20.35 7.70
C LYS A 65 -11.97 -19.36 8.28
N HIS A 66 -11.65 -18.06 8.25
CA HIS A 66 -12.58 -17.03 8.70
C HIS A 66 -13.78 -16.94 7.75
N LEU A 67 -13.54 -16.89 6.44
CA LEU A 67 -14.59 -16.80 5.42
C LEU A 67 -15.53 -18.01 5.46
N GLU A 68 -15.01 -19.23 5.65
CA GLU A 68 -15.81 -20.45 5.81
C GLU A 68 -16.78 -20.33 7.00
N LYS A 69 -16.30 -19.84 8.15
CA LYS A 69 -17.14 -19.62 9.34
C LYS A 69 -18.23 -18.58 9.09
N GLU A 70 -17.86 -17.47 8.45
CA GLU A 70 -18.78 -16.38 8.11
C GLU A 70 -19.86 -16.83 7.12
N LEU A 71 -19.50 -17.65 6.13
CA LEU A 71 -20.45 -18.22 5.16
C LEU A 71 -21.39 -19.24 5.83
N ALA A 72 -20.86 -20.12 6.67
CA ALA A 72 -21.67 -21.09 7.41
C ALA A 72 -22.69 -20.37 8.32
N PHE A 73 -22.26 -19.30 8.99
CA PHE A 73 -23.15 -18.44 9.77
C PHE A 73 -24.23 -17.80 8.88
N PHE A 74 -23.84 -17.16 7.77
CA PHE A 74 -24.78 -16.51 6.86
C PHE A 74 -25.87 -17.48 6.35
N LEU A 75 -25.48 -18.67 5.90
CA LEU A 75 -26.41 -19.68 5.37
C LEU A 75 -27.33 -20.26 6.45
N LYS A 76 -26.86 -20.37 7.69
CA LYS A 76 -27.69 -20.83 8.82
C LYS A 76 -28.82 -19.84 9.12
N GLU A 77 -28.51 -18.54 9.11
CA GLU A 77 -29.46 -17.48 9.44
C GLU A 77 -30.39 -17.12 8.28
N ASN A 78 -29.94 -17.28 7.02
CA ASN A 78 -30.68 -16.86 5.82
C ASN A 78 -31.17 -18.07 5.01
N LYS A 79 -32.05 -18.89 5.61
CA LYS A 79 -32.63 -20.05 4.93
C LYS A 79 -33.55 -19.60 3.77
N PRO A 80 -33.52 -20.27 2.60
CA PRO A 80 -34.28 -19.88 1.41
C PRO A 80 -35.81 -20.05 1.50
N GLY A 81 -36.36 -20.39 2.67
CA GLY A 81 -37.80 -20.60 2.84
C GLY A 81 -38.62 -19.32 2.74
N GLU A 82 -38.07 -18.18 3.19
CA GLU A 82 -38.78 -16.88 3.22
C GLU A 82 -38.34 -15.93 2.10
N THR A 83 -37.25 -16.24 1.40
CA THR A 83 -36.58 -15.32 0.45
C THR A 83 -36.15 -16.06 -0.80
N SER A 84 -36.31 -15.44 -1.98
CA SER A 84 -35.88 -16.04 -3.25
C SER A 84 -34.38 -16.36 -3.27
N LEU A 85 -34.00 -17.41 -3.99
CA LEU A 85 -32.59 -17.83 -4.12
C LEU A 85 -31.70 -16.70 -4.67
N GLN A 86 -32.24 -15.89 -5.60
CA GLN A 86 -31.54 -14.74 -6.16
C GLN A 86 -31.22 -13.70 -5.09
N ASN A 87 -32.19 -13.38 -4.23
CA ASN A 87 -31.99 -12.42 -3.14
C ASN A 87 -30.98 -12.95 -2.12
N VAL A 88 -31.05 -14.24 -1.77
CA VAL A 88 -30.06 -14.88 -0.88
C VAL A 88 -28.65 -14.76 -1.47
N TRP A 89 -28.49 -15.02 -2.77
CA TRP A 89 -27.21 -14.88 -3.46
C TRP A 89 -26.69 -13.44 -3.48
N ASP A 90 -27.56 -12.47 -3.76
CA ASP A 90 -27.19 -11.04 -3.77
C ASP A 90 -26.80 -10.54 -2.37
N MET A 91 -27.56 -10.92 -1.34
CA MET A 91 -27.21 -10.64 0.06
C MET A 91 -25.88 -11.27 0.46
N MET A 92 -25.65 -12.52 0.07
CA MET A 92 -24.40 -13.21 0.38
C MET A 92 -23.18 -12.51 -0.22
N LYS A 93 -23.28 -12.05 -1.48
CA LYS A 93 -22.19 -11.27 -2.12
C LYS A 93 -21.88 -9.98 -1.36
N VAL A 94 -22.91 -9.25 -0.93
CA VAL A 94 -22.75 -8.01 -0.14
C VAL A 94 -22.11 -8.33 1.22
N TYR A 95 -22.57 -9.39 1.87
CA TYR A 95 -22.04 -9.86 3.15
C TYR A 95 -20.54 -10.22 3.06
N ILE A 96 -20.18 -11.11 2.14
CA ILE A 96 -18.78 -11.54 1.91
C ILE A 96 -17.89 -10.33 1.62
N ARG A 97 -18.37 -9.38 0.82
CA ARG A 97 -17.63 -8.16 0.53
C ARG A 97 -17.36 -7.34 1.79
N GLY A 98 -18.33 -7.22 2.69
CA GLY A 98 -18.16 -6.57 3.99
C GLY A 98 -17.10 -7.27 4.86
N VAL A 99 -17.13 -8.60 4.89
CA VAL A 99 -16.13 -9.44 5.58
C VAL A 99 -14.72 -9.16 5.04
N ILE A 100 -14.56 -9.19 3.71
CA ILE A 100 -13.28 -8.95 3.03
C ILE A 100 -12.73 -7.54 3.33
N ILE A 101 -13.58 -6.51 3.23
CA ILE A 101 -13.18 -5.13 3.48
C ILE A 101 -12.69 -4.99 4.93
N THR A 102 -13.42 -5.57 5.88
CA THR A 102 -13.06 -5.51 7.30
C THR A 102 -11.75 -6.23 7.59
N TYR A 103 -11.59 -7.45 7.07
CA TYR A 103 -10.36 -8.23 7.21
C TYR A 103 -9.15 -7.48 6.65
N THR A 104 -9.28 -6.99 5.41
CA THR A 104 -8.21 -6.26 4.71
C THR A 104 -7.86 -4.96 5.42
N ARG A 105 -8.84 -4.21 5.92
CA ARG A 105 -8.62 -2.99 6.71
C ARG A 105 -7.81 -3.27 7.96
N ARG A 106 -8.21 -4.27 8.75
CA ARG A 106 -7.50 -4.66 9.99
C ARG A 106 -6.05 -5.05 9.69
N LYS A 107 -5.83 -5.83 8.64
CA LYS A 107 -4.50 -6.23 8.19
C LYS A 107 -3.64 -5.04 7.78
N ASN A 108 -4.19 -4.12 7.00
CA ASN A 108 -3.47 -2.93 6.55
C ASN A 108 -3.08 -2.01 7.71
N ILE A 109 -3.93 -1.90 8.73
CA ILE A 109 -3.60 -1.15 9.95
C ILE A 109 -2.40 -1.79 10.67
N LYS A 110 -2.44 -3.11 10.91
CA LYS A 110 -1.32 -3.83 11.53
C LYS A 110 -0.02 -3.67 10.74
N LYS A 111 -0.08 -3.82 9.41
CA LYS A 111 1.08 -3.65 8.53
C LYS A 111 1.68 -2.24 8.64
N ARG A 112 0.84 -1.20 8.66
CA ARG A 112 1.29 0.20 8.82
C ARG A 112 1.95 0.44 10.16
N GLN A 113 1.41 -0.11 11.24
CA GLN A 113 2.01 0.00 12.58
C GLN A 113 3.40 -0.62 12.62
N ILE A 114 3.56 -1.82 12.05
CA ILE A 114 4.87 -2.49 11.96
C ILE A 114 5.85 -1.64 11.14
N GLN A 115 5.41 -1.15 9.97
CA GLN A 115 6.25 -0.30 9.13
C GLN A 115 6.71 0.97 9.87
N GLN A 116 5.80 1.66 10.56
CA GLN A 116 6.13 2.86 11.34
C GLN A 116 7.15 2.56 12.45
N SER A 117 7.00 1.43 13.14
CA SER A 117 7.95 0.99 14.16
C SER A 117 9.35 0.77 13.57
N LEU A 118 9.43 0.06 12.44
CA LEU A 118 10.70 -0.22 11.76
C LEU A 118 11.35 1.06 11.23
N GLU A 119 10.57 1.99 10.69
CA GLU A 119 11.09 3.30 10.24
C GLU A 119 11.64 4.14 11.40
N GLN A 120 11.01 4.08 12.58
CA GLN A 120 11.52 4.75 13.78
C GLN A 120 12.82 4.13 14.28
N GLU A 121 12.88 2.79 14.32
CA GLU A 121 14.07 2.05 14.70
C GLU A 121 15.24 2.36 13.75
N TYR A 122 14.99 2.32 12.43
CA TYR A 122 15.98 2.65 11.42
C TYR A 122 16.56 4.06 11.61
N LYS A 123 15.69 5.07 11.82
CA LYS A 123 16.11 6.46 12.08
C LYS A 123 16.95 6.59 13.34
N LYS A 124 16.67 5.77 14.37
CA LYS A 124 17.46 5.77 15.60
C LYS A 124 18.85 5.19 15.33
N LEU A 125 18.93 4.02 14.69
CA LEU A 125 20.18 3.37 14.34
C LEU A 125 21.06 4.25 13.44
N GLU A 126 20.47 4.94 12.47
CA GLU A 126 21.17 5.88 11.60
C GLU A 126 21.80 7.05 12.39
N LYS A 127 21.05 7.63 13.34
CA LYS A 127 21.57 8.69 14.23
C LYS A 127 22.70 8.18 15.12
N ASP A 128 22.60 6.96 15.61
CA ASP A 128 23.63 6.36 16.46
C ASP A 128 24.91 6.10 15.65
N LEU A 129 24.80 5.59 14.42
CA LEU A 129 25.94 5.44 13.50
C LEU A 129 26.59 6.79 13.12
N GLN A 130 25.78 7.83 12.93
CA GLN A 130 26.29 9.19 12.68
C GLN A 130 27.11 9.74 13.84
N LYS A 131 26.70 9.46 15.08
CA LYS A 131 27.40 9.90 16.29
C LYS A 131 28.63 9.05 16.59
N TYR A 132 28.58 7.77 16.28
CA TYR A 132 29.64 6.82 16.58
C TYR A 132 30.03 6.02 15.32
N PRO A 133 30.80 6.63 14.39
CA PRO A 133 31.16 6.01 13.10
C PRO A 133 32.03 4.76 13.24
N GLN A 134 32.58 4.54 14.44
CA GLN A 134 33.54 3.47 14.74
C GLN A 134 32.88 2.17 15.20
N HIS A 135 31.55 2.13 15.35
CA HIS A 135 30.79 0.91 15.65
C HIS A 135 30.40 0.12 14.37
N LYS A 136 31.25 0.17 13.34
CA LYS A 136 31.13 -0.72 12.18
C LYS A 136 31.68 -2.09 12.48
#